data_AF-A0A1N7MAJ4-F1
#
_entry.id   AF-A0A1N7MAJ4-F1
#
_cell.length_a   1.000
_cell.length_b   1.000
_cell.length_c   1.000
_cell.angle_alpha   90.00
_cell.angle_beta   90.00
_cell.angle_gamma   90.00
#
_symmetry.space_group_name_H-M   'P 1'
#
loop_
_entity.id
_entity.type
_entity.pdbx_description
1 polymer ?
#
loop_
_entity_poly.entity_id
_entity_poly.type
_entity_poly.pdbx_seq_one_letter_code
_entity_poly.pdbx_strand_id
1 'polypeptide(L)'
;MTAQELETLLTERVQKFDLKKIAFDSLHQILSETPEELIGGFEPHEITYQFDGYKYLIDNRDHDPIIRTSIGFYVKNDIYHDNLEPIGYYELDTNWNGEVVDDWFVIEKEKYLKDIGIISYFQWMNKKLPPQYLETDHVQYEFVSYISMVGTLFISKAFQSTGVFVHKAKTYLETTDNSLPDKDYLKASKKFLKIIGTYLIGNNLITEDLKQKLI
;
A
#
# COMPACT_ATOMS: atom_id res chain seq x y z
N MET A 1 27.88 29.89 17.50
CA MET A 1 27.92 29.24 16.19
C MET A 1 26.90 29.91 15.30
N THR A 2 27.32 30.41 14.16
CA THR A 2 26.43 31.01 13.15
C THR A 2 25.87 29.93 12.21
N ALA A 3 24.80 30.24 11.48
CA ALA A 3 24.23 29.30 10.50
C ALA A 3 25.25 28.89 9.42
N GLN A 4 26.10 29.84 9.01
CA GLN A 4 27.13 29.63 7.98
C GLN A 4 28.28 28.72 8.47
N GLU A 5 28.66 28.85 9.75
CA GLU A 5 29.63 27.94 10.38
C GLU A 5 29.09 26.50 10.43
N LEU A 6 27.80 26.35 10.76
CA LEU A 6 27.15 25.04 10.81
C LEU A 6 27.04 24.41 9.41
N GLU A 7 26.66 25.18 8.39
CA GLU A 7 26.58 24.71 7.00
C GLU A 7 27.94 24.25 6.47
N THR A 8 29.00 25.02 6.77
CA THR A 8 30.37 24.67 6.37
C THR A 8 30.79 23.36 7.04
N LEU A 9 30.60 23.24 8.35
CA LEU A 9 30.94 22.03 9.10
C LEU A 9 30.15 20.81 8.61
N LEU A 10 28.85 20.98 8.36
CA LEU A 10 28.01 19.92 7.82
C LEU A 10 28.52 19.46 6.46
N THR A 11 28.83 20.41 5.56
CA THR A 11 29.35 20.14 4.22
C THR A 11 30.67 19.38 4.26
N GLU A 12 31.61 19.79 5.12
CA GLU A 12 32.89 19.11 5.29
C GLU A 12 32.69 17.66 5.77
N ARG A 13 31.78 17.44 6.72
CA ARG A 13 31.53 16.11 7.29
C ARG A 13 30.82 15.18 6.32
N VAL A 14 29.77 15.64 5.65
CA VAL A 14 29.02 14.82 4.71
C VAL A 14 29.88 14.40 3.52
N GLN A 15 30.81 15.25 3.09
CA GLN A 15 31.79 14.92 2.05
C GLN A 15 32.88 13.99 2.55
N LYS A 16 33.44 14.26 3.75
CA LYS A 16 34.52 13.43 4.32
C LYS A 16 34.12 11.97 4.47
N PHE A 17 32.87 11.71 4.85
CA PHE A 17 32.37 10.37 5.12
C PHE A 17 31.47 9.81 4.02
N ASP A 18 31.32 10.52 2.89
CA ASP A 18 30.46 10.13 1.78
C ASP A 18 29.03 9.72 2.22
N LEU A 19 28.44 10.47 3.17
CA LEU A 19 27.20 10.06 3.86
C LEU A 19 26.03 9.82 2.91
N LYS A 20 25.96 10.55 1.79
CA LYS A 20 24.96 10.31 0.74
C LYS A 20 25.13 8.93 0.11
N LYS A 21 26.37 8.53 -0.18
CA LYS A 21 26.66 7.22 -0.77
C LYS A 21 26.29 6.11 0.22
N ILE A 22 26.69 6.25 1.49
CA ILE A 22 26.34 5.29 2.54
C ILE A 22 24.82 5.13 2.62
N ALA A 23 24.06 6.23 2.62
CA ALA A 23 22.60 6.16 2.65
C ALA A 23 21.99 5.41 1.45
N PHE A 24 22.47 5.65 0.22
CA PHE A 24 22.00 4.90 -0.95
C PHE A 24 22.41 3.43 -0.92
N ASP A 25 23.64 3.12 -0.48
CA ASP A 25 24.13 1.75 -0.38
C ASP A 25 23.30 0.94 0.64
N SER A 26 23.01 1.51 1.81
CA SER A 26 22.13 0.91 2.83
C SER A 26 20.71 0.72 2.32
N LEU A 27 20.13 1.73 1.66
CA LEU A 27 18.81 1.63 1.05
C LEU A 27 18.75 0.50 0.01
N HIS A 28 19.75 0.40 -0.87
CA HIS A 28 19.81 -0.69 -1.85
C HIS A 28 19.92 -2.07 -1.20
N GLN A 29 20.64 -2.18 -0.08
CA GLN A 29 20.70 -3.42 0.68
C GLN A 29 19.32 -3.82 1.19
N ILE A 30 18.59 -2.90 1.84
CA ILE A 30 17.21 -3.16 2.32
C ILE A 30 16.30 -3.62 1.17
N LEU A 31 16.35 -2.91 0.04
CA LEU A 31 15.52 -3.23 -1.13
C LEU A 31 15.89 -4.57 -1.78
N SER A 32 17.12 -5.05 -1.58
CA SER A 32 17.57 -6.35 -2.11
C SER A 32 17.12 -7.56 -1.31
N GLU A 33 16.80 -7.37 -0.02
CA GLU A 33 16.45 -8.46 0.90
C GLU A 33 14.95 -8.81 0.84
N THR A 34 14.05 -7.83 0.64
CA THR A 34 12.58 -8.04 0.60
C THR A 34 11.83 -6.95 -0.20
N PRO A 35 11.89 -6.93 -1.55
CA PRO A 35 11.34 -5.82 -2.34
C PRO A 35 9.81 -5.74 -2.33
N GLU A 36 9.09 -6.86 -2.34
CA GLU A 36 7.65 -6.90 -2.69
C GLU A 36 6.71 -6.48 -1.54
N GLU A 37 7.09 -6.74 -0.29
CA GLU A 37 6.27 -6.39 0.88
C GLU A 37 6.55 -4.96 1.39
N LEU A 38 7.75 -4.42 1.11
CA LEU A 38 8.20 -3.17 1.71
C LEU A 38 7.67 -1.92 1.02
N ILE A 39 7.39 -1.96 -0.28
CA ILE A 39 7.10 -0.74 -1.08
C ILE A 39 5.61 -0.46 -1.29
N GLY A 40 4.74 -0.82 -0.35
CA GLY A 40 3.34 -0.37 -0.35
C GLY A 40 2.51 -0.77 -1.58
N GLY A 41 2.89 -1.85 -2.27
CA GLY A 41 2.24 -2.34 -3.49
C GLY A 41 2.60 -1.58 -4.77
N PHE A 42 3.61 -0.72 -4.73
CA PHE A 42 4.26 -0.18 -5.93
C PHE A 42 5.22 -1.21 -6.54
N GLU A 43 5.50 -1.08 -7.83
CA GLU A 43 6.58 -1.81 -8.47
C GLU A 43 7.89 -1.02 -8.34
N PRO A 44 9.07 -1.66 -8.23
CA PRO A 44 10.34 -0.94 -8.05
C PRO A 44 10.63 0.11 -9.12
N HIS A 45 10.20 -0.15 -10.37
CA HIS A 45 10.40 0.76 -11.50
C HIS A 45 9.44 1.96 -11.51
N GLU A 46 8.42 1.96 -10.65
CA GLU A 46 7.48 3.08 -10.49
C GLU A 46 8.00 4.12 -9.49
N ILE A 47 8.98 3.75 -8.65
CA ILE A 47 9.49 4.58 -7.57
C ILE A 47 10.78 5.27 -8.02
N THR A 48 10.80 6.58 -7.85
CA THR A 48 11.98 7.42 -7.99
C THR A 48 12.55 7.70 -6.60
N TYR A 49 13.79 7.29 -6.37
CA TYR A 49 14.55 7.58 -5.15
C TYR A 49 15.35 8.86 -5.34
N GLN A 50 15.04 9.90 -4.58
CA GLN A 50 15.69 11.21 -4.70
C GLN A 50 16.36 11.61 -3.40
N PHE A 51 17.55 12.21 -3.51
CA PHE A 51 18.24 12.77 -2.36
C PHE A 51 17.59 14.09 -1.93
N ASP A 52 17.09 14.14 -0.70
CA ASP A 52 16.33 15.29 -0.18
C ASP A 52 17.18 16.24 0.66
N GLY A 53 18.36 15.80 1.08
CA GLY A 53 19.34 16.63 1.77
C GLY A 53 19.83 16.07 3.09
N TYR A 54 20.46 16.96 3.85
CA TYR A 54 21.00 16.67 5.18
C TYR A 54 20.29 17.53 6.23
N LYS A 55 20.09 16.98 7.43
CA LYS A 55 19.62 17.73 8.60
C LYS A 55 20.57 17.50 9.76
N TYR A 56 20.88 18.58 10.47
CA TYR A 56 21.64 18.51 11.71
C TYR A 56 20.68 18.59 12.89
N LEU A 57 20.70 17.58 13.77
CA LEU A 57 19.77 17.47 14.90
C LEU A 57 20.55 17.52 16.22
N ILE A 58 20.20 18.46 17.09
CA ILE A 58 20.91 18.77 18.35
C ILE A 58 20.09 18.34 19.59
N ASP A 59 18.76 18.34 19.50
CA ASP A 59 17.85 18.04 20.61
C ASP A 59 17.15 16.70 20.39
N ASN A 60 17.94 15.63 20.37
CA ASN A 60 17.42 14.28 20.59
C ASN A 60 17.64 13.99 22.07
N ARG A 61 16.55 13.90 22.84
CA ARG A 61 16.54 13.94 24.33
C ARG A 61 17.49 12.95 25.04
N ASP A 62 18.03 11.96 24.32
CA ASP A 62 18.90 10.90 24.84
C ASP A 62 20.16 10.62 23.97
N HIS A 63 20.46 11.41 22.94
CA HIS A 63 21.57 11.14 22.00
C HIS A 63 22.48 12.34 21.71
N ASP A 64 23.74 12.06 21.40
CA ASP A 64 24.68 13.02 20.85
C ASP A 64 24.12 13.65 19.55
N PRO A 65 24.59 14.85 19.16
CA PRO A 65 24.18 15.46 17.91
C PRO A 65 24.47 14.56 16.70
N ILE A 66 23.50 14.47 15.80
CA ILE A 66 23.52 13.58 14.64
C ILE A 66 23.35 14.36 13.34
N ILE A 67 23.85 13.76 12.27
CA ILE A 67 23.63 14.17 10.89
C ILE A 67 22.69 13.14 10.27
N ARG A 68 21.51 13.60 9.90
CA ARG A 68 20.50 12.83 9.19
C ARG A 68 20.64 13.03 7.69
N THR A 69 20.71 11.93 6.96
CA THR A 69 20.71 11.89 5.49
C THR A 69 19.37 11.38 5.01
N SER A 70 18.62 12.17 4.23
CA SER A 70 17.27 11.83 3.79
C SER A 70 17.23 11.49 2.29
N ILE A 71 16.56 10.40 1.94
CA ILE A 71 16.22 10.00 0.57
C ILE A 71 14.70 9.87 0.49
N GLY A 72 14.05 10.72 -0.30
CA GLY A 72 12.60 10.65 -0.53
C GLY A 72 12.24 9.63 -1.60
N PHE A 73 11.06 9.02 -1.43
CA PHE A 73 10.48 8.07 -2.39
C PHE A 73 9.31 8.74 -3.09
N TYR A 74 9.34 8.74 -4.42
CA TYR A 74 8.37 9.46 -5.21
C TYR A 74 7.80 8.62 -6.35
N VAL A 75 6.54 8.86 -6.70
CA VAL A 75 5.92 8.28 -7.90
C VAL A 75 5.43 9.39 -8.82
N LYS A 76 5.33 9.10 -10.11
CA LYS A 76 4.74 10.05 -11.06
C LYS A 76 3.25 10.22 -10.76
N ASN A 77 2.81 11.47 -10.68
CA ASN A 77 1.39 11.77 -10.55
C ASN A 77 0.74 11.86 -11.94
N ASP A 78 -0.17 10.94 -12.26
CA ASP A 78 -0.86 10.91 -13.57
C ASP A 78 -1.76 12.13 -13.85
N ILE A 79 -2.06 12.94 -12.83
CA ILE A 79 -2.94 14.12 -12.96
C ILE A 79 -2.15 15.35 -13.44
N TYR A 80 -0.85 15.42 -13.13
CA TYR A 80 -0.01 16.56 -13.47
C TYR A 80 1.34 16.07 -14.01
N HIS A 81 1.62 16.36 -15.30
CA HIS A 81 2.77 15.84 -16.04
C HIS A 81 4.16 16.05 -15.41
N ASP A 82 4.31 16.95 -14.42
CA ASP A 82 5.60 17.32 -13.82
C ASP A 82 5.66 17.18 -12.29
N ASN A 83 4.65 16.61 -11.61
CA ASN A 83 4.69 16.47 -10.15
C ASN A 83 5.02 15.04 -9.72
N LEU A 84 6.16 14.91 -9.04
CA LEU A 84 6.49 13.76 -8.22
C LEU A 84 5.68 13.81 -6.93
N GLU A 85 4.93 12.75 -6.65
CA GLU A 85 4.17 12.60 -5.41
C GLU A 85 5.00 11.82 -4.39
N PRO A 86 5.27 12.36 -3.19
CA PRO A 86 5.95 11.63 -2.13
C PRO A 86 5.07 10.50 -1.62
N ILE A 87 5.67 9.32 -1.49
CA ILE A 87 5.04 8.08 -0.99
C ILE A 87 5.74 7.51 0.25
N GLY A 88 6.93 8.00 0.59
CA GLY A 88 7.73 7.52 1.70
C GLY A 88 9.12 8.12 1.69
N TYR A 89 9.99 7.61 2.56
CA TYR A 89 11.37 8.04 2.67
C TYR A 89 12.26 6.98 3.33
N TYR A 90 13.55 7.16 3.13
CA TYR A 90 14.61 6.56 3.93
C TYR A 90 15.40 7.67 4.63
N GLU A 91 15.63 7.52 5.93
CA GLU A 91 16.46 8.42 6.72
C GLU A 91 17.56 7.61 7.40
N LEU A 92 18.81 8.04 7.23
CA LEU A 92 19.98 7.44 7.88
C LEU A 92 20.60 8.45 8.85
N ASP A 93 20.66 8.08 10.12
CA ASP A 93 21.31 8.89 11.15
C ASP A 93 22.74 8.43 11.37
N THR A 94 23.64 9.41 11.36
CA THR A 94 25.07 9.21 11.60
C THR A 94 25.56 10.17 12.67
N ASN A 95 26.51 9.74 13.48
CA ASN A 95 27.16 10.63 14.43
C ASN A 95 28.22 11.51 13.72
N TRP A 96 28.86 12.41 14.48
CA TRP A 96 29.90 13.31 13.97
C TRP A 96 31.17 12.62 13.41
N ASN A 97 31.36 11.34 13.70
CA ASN A 97 32.43 10.51 13.20
C ASN A 97 32.04 9.73 11.94
N GLY A 98 30.82 9.93 11.43
CA GLY A 98 30.29 9.23 10.25
C GLY A 98 29.86 7.79 10.55
N GLU A 99 29.77 7.40 11.82
CA GLU A 99 29.28 6.07 12.21
C GLU A 99 27.76 6.08 12.18
N VAL A 100 27.17 5.02 11.61
CA VAL A 100 25.72 4.83 11.57
C VAL A 100 25.20 4.59 12.98
N VAL A 101 24.18 5.37 13.36
CA VAL A 101 23.50 5.28 14.65
C VAL A 101 22.20 4.52 14.50
N ASP A 102 21.39 4.89 13.51
CA ASP A 102 20.08 4.28 13.25
C ASP A 102 19.63 4.57 11.80
N ASP A 103 18.65 3.83 11.32
CA ASP A 103 18.02 4.05 10.03
C ASP A 103 16.50 3.79 10.05
N TRP A 104 15.77 4.50 9.19
CA TRP A 104 14.33 4.33 9.04
C TRP A 104 13.97 4.18 7.57
N PHE A 105 13.29 3.09 7.27
CA PHE A 105 12.61 2.89 6.00
C PHE A 105 11.11 3.02 6.22
N VAL A 106 10.48 4.03 5.61
CA VAL A 106 9.07 4.35 5.83
C VAL A 106 8.33 4.50 4.51
N ILE A 107 7.22 3.77 4.37
CA ILE A 107 6.21 4.02 3.35
C ILE A 107 4.99 4.65 4.00
N GLU A 108 4.64 5.86 3.56
CA GLU A 108 3.51 6.63 4.08
C GLU A 108 2.24 6.46 3.25
N LYS A 109 2.37 6.05 1.99
CA LYS A 109 1.24 5.85 1.07
C LYS A 109 1.32 4.49 0.40
N GLU A 110 0.19 3.80 0.35
CA GLU A 110 0.03 2.61 -0.49
C GLU A 110 -0.52 3.01 -1.86
N LYS A 111 -0.14 2.28 -2.92
CA LYS A 111 -0.65 2.51 -4.28
C LYS A 111 -2.18 2.42 -4.37
N TYR A 112 -2.77 1.64 -3.47
CA TYR A 112 -4.16 1.22 -3.49
C TYR A 112 -4.97 1.81 -2.33
N LEU A 113 -4.85 3.13 -2.07
CA LEU A 113 -5.55 3.84 -0.98
C LEU A 113 -7.08 3.63 -0.88
N LYS A 114 -7.75 3.31 -2.01
CA LYS A 114 -9.19 2.99 -2.01
C LYS A 114 -9.51 1.67 -1.31
N ASP A 115 -8.50 0.85 -1.02
CA ASP A 115 -8.66 -0.41 -0.31
C ASP A 115 -9.29 -0.17 1.06
N ILE A 116 -8.93 0.90 1.78
CA ILE A 116 -9.51 1.22 3.10
C ILE A 116 -11.03 1.43 3.02
N GLY A 117 -11.51 2.12 1.98
CA GLY A 117 -12.94 2.36 1.78
C GLY A 117 -13.70 1.08 1.42
N ILE A 118 -13.09 0.22 0.59
CA ILE A 118 -13.64 -1.08 0.18
C ILE A 118 -13.66 -2.05 1.37
N ILE A 119 -12.59 -2.11 2.16
CA ILE A 119 -12.45 -2.92 3.37
C ILE A 119 -13.48 -2.49 4.41
N SER A 120 -13.63 -1.18 4.64
CA SER A 120 -14.66 -0.64 5.55
C SER A 120 -16.06 -1.04 5.10
N TYR A 121 -16.34 -1.00 3.80
CA TYR A 121 -17.62 -1.43 3.24
C TYR A 121 -17.85 -2.93 3.42
N PHE A 122 -16.83 -3.77 3.19
CA PHE A 122 -16.87 -5.21 3.43
C PHE A 122 -17.20 -5.53 4.90
N GLN A 123 -16.52 -4.88 5.85
CA GLN A 123 -16.78 -5.03 7.28
C GLN A 123 -18.21 -4.63 7.65
N TRP A 124 -18.70 -3.48 7.14
CA TRP A 124 -20.07 -3.03 7.36
C TRP A 124 -21.11 -3.99 6.79
N MET A 125 -20.87 -4.52 5.59
CA MET A 125 -21.75 -5.49 4.94
C MET A 125 -21.83 -6.79 5.73
N ASN A 126 -20.69 -7.32 6.22
CA ASN A 126 -20.68 -8.55 7.01
C ASN A 126 -21.43 -8.42 8.35
N LYS A 127 -21.54 -7.22 8.94
CA LYS A 127 -22.40 -6.99 10.12
C LYS A 127 -23.89 -7.20 9.83
N LYS A 128 -24.30 -7.19 8.56
CA LYS A 128 -25.68 -7.46 8.13
C LYS A 128 -25.93 -8.92 7.76
N LEU A 129 -24.90 -9.77 7.82
CA LEU A 129 -25.03 -11.18 7.47
C LEU A 129 -25.92 -11.88 8.51
N PRO A 130 -27.06 -12.46 8.10
CA PRO A 130 -27.87 -13.27 8.99
C PRO A 130 -27.06 -14.50 9.47
N PRO A 131 -27.01 -14.79 10.78
CA PRO A 131 -26.21 -15.90 11.31
C PRO A 131 -26.55 -17.26 10.69
N GLN A 132 -27.84 -17.48 10.38
CA GLN A 132 -28.35 -18.70 9.74
C GLN A 132 -27.70 -19.01 8.37
N TYR A 133 -27.05 -18.05 7.71
CA TYR A 133 -26.36 -18.31 6.44
C TYR A 133 -24.98 -18.93 6.62
N LEU A 134 -24.46 -18.96 7.85
CA LEU A 134 -23.20 -19.63 8.19
C LEU A 134 -23.40 -21.13 8.50
N GLU A 135 -24.64 -21.60 8.47
CA GLU A 135 -24.98 -23.02 8.65
C GLU A 135 -24.73 -23.79 7.34
N THR A 136 -24.10 -24.97 7.45
CA THR A 136 -23.63 -25.77 6.30
C THR A 136 -24.74 -26.25 5.37
N ASP A 137 -25.99 -26.26 5.83
CA ASP A 137 -27.15 -26.73 5.07
C ASP A 137 -27.97 -25.57 4.47
N HIS A 138 -27.55 -24.31 4.69
CA HIS A 138 -28.29 -23.17 4.16
C HIS A 138 -28.05 -23.00 2.67
N VAL A 139 -29.11 -22.85 1.88
CA VAL A 139 -29.08 -22.70 0.40
C VAL A 139 -28.27 -21.48 -0.09
N GLN A 140 -27.82 -20.61 0.82
CA GLN A 140 -27.09 -19.38 0.50
C GLN A 140 -25.64 -19.40 1.02
N TYR A 141 -25.22 -20.50 1.65
CA TYR A 141 -23.87 -20.68 2.16
C TYR A 141 -22.81 -20.48 1.06
N GLU A 142 -23.08 -20.97 -0.15
CA GLU A 142 -22.18 -20.82 -1.31
C GLU A 142 -21.97 -19.35 -1.69
N PHE A 143 -23.06 -18.57 -1.81
CA PHE A 143 -22.96 -17.14 -2.12
C PHE A 143 -22.20 -16.37 -1.03
N VAL A 144 -22.51 -16.64 0.24
CA VAL A 144 -21.83 -16.00 1.38
C VAL A 144 -20.35 -16.35 1.43
N SER A 145 -20.00 -17.59 1.06
CA SER A 145 -18.61 -18.03 0.93
C SER A 145 -17.88 -17.28 -0.18
N TYR A 146 -18.53 -17.07 -1.34
CA TYR A 146 -17.95 -16.26 -2.40
C TYR A 146 -17.73 -14.81 -1.97
N ILE A 147 -18.70 -14.18 -1.31
CA ILE A 147 -18.56 -12.80 -0.81
C ILE A 147 -17.43 -12.68 0.21
N SER A 148 -17.34 -13.63 1.15
CA SER A 148 -16.26 -13.69 2.15
C SER A 148 -14.89 -13.84 1.49
N MET A 149 -14.79 -14.70 0.47
CA MET A 149 -13.56 -14.92 -0.27
C MET A 149 -13.14 -13.70 -1.09
N VAL A 150 -14.10 -12.99 -1.70
CA VAL A 150 -13.82 -11.70 -2.38
C VAL A 150 -13.16 -10.72 -1.41
N GLY A 151 -13.73 -10.50 -0.22
CA GLY A 151 -13.16 -9.56 0.75
C GLY A 151 -11.79 -10.00 1.27
N THR A 152 -11.63 -11.29 1.58
CA THR A 152 -10.37 -11.84 2.09
C THR A 152 -9.24 -11.70 1.07
N LEU A 153 -9.46 -12.16 -0.16
CA LEU A 153 -8.47 -12.09 -1.23
C LEU A 153 -8.13 -10.64 -1.61
N PHE A 154 -9.13 -9.75 -1.57
CA PHE A 154 -8.91 -8.32 -1.81
C PHE A 154 -7.98 -7.70 -0.75
N ILE A 155 -8.23 -7.98 0.53
CA ILE A 155 -7.36 -7.52 1.63
C ILE A 155 -5.93 -8.07 1.47
N SER A 156 -5.79 -9.31 1.04
CA SER A 156 -4.50 -9.95 0.77
C SER A 156 -3.86 -9.56 -0.56
N LYS A 157 -4.40 -8.55 -1.28
CA LYS A 157 -3.92 -8.08 -2.59
C LYS A 157 -3.87 -9.16 -3.68
N ALA A 158 -4.59 -10.27 -3.52
CA ALA A 158 -4.70 -11.36 -4.49
C ALA A 158 -5.72 -11.04 -5.59
N PHE A 159 -5.54 -9.91 -6.29
CA PHE A 159 -6.54 -9.26 -7.14
C PHE A 159 -7.10 -10.13 -8.27
N GLN A 160 -6.25 -10.93 -8.93
CA GLN A 160 -6.69 -11.87 -9.97
C GLN A 160 -7.70 -12.89 -9.40
N SER A 161 -7.37 -13.48 -8.25
CA SER A 161 -8.25 -14.42 -7.55
C SER A 161 -9.51 -13.73 -7.04
N THR A 162 -9.41 -12.50 -6.54
CA THR A 162 -10.57 -11.68 -6.19
C THR A 162 -11.53 -11.54 -7.36
N GLY A 163 -11.03 -11.20 -8.55
CA GLY A 163 -11.84 -11.07 -9.77
C GLY A 163 -12.57 -12.37 -10.15
N VAL A 164 -11.92 -13.52 -9.99
CA VAL A 164 -12.55 -14.84 -10.22
C VAL A 164 -13.73 -15.05 -9.29
N PHE A 165 -13.59 -14.73 -8.00
CA PHE A 165 -14.68 -14.87 -7.03
C PHE A 165 -15.79 -13.84 -7.21
N VAL A 166 -15.48 -12.62 -7.68
CA VAL A 166 -16.49 -11.65 -8.08
C VAL A 166 -17.34 -12.21 -9.23
N HIS A 167 -16.72 -12.81 -10.23
CA HIS A 167 -17.44 -13.44 -11.34
C HIS A 167 -18.32 -14.59 -10.86
N LYS A 168 -17.79 -15.51 -10.04
CA LYS A 168 -18.57 -16.61 -9.45
C LYS A 168 -19.79 -16.10 -8.67
N ALA A 169 -19.62 -15.07 -7.85
CA ALA A 169 -20.72 -14.47 -7.09
C ALA A 169 -21.79 -13.83 -7.99
N LYS A 170 -21.39 -13.18 -9.09
CA LYS A 170 -22.32 -12.63 -10.09
C LYS A 170 -23.09 -13.75 -10.79
N THR A 171 -22.40 -14.78 -11.29
CA THR A 171 -23.02 -15.93 -11.96
C THR A 171 -24.01 -16.64 -11.04
N TYR A 172 -23.66 -16.84 -9.77
CA TYR A 172 -24.57 -17.43 -8.79
C TYR A 172 -25.91 -16.67 -8.69
N LEU A 173 -25.85 -15.33 -8.70
CA LEU A 173 -27.04 -14.46 -8.64
C LEU A 173 -27.89 -14.49 -9.91
N GLU A 174 -27.33 -14.93 -11.04
CA GLU A 174 -28.00 -15.04 -12.33
C GLU A 174 -28.64 -16.42 -12.53
N THR A 175 -27.99 -17.48 -12.03
CA THR A 175 -28.39 -18.88 -12.31
C THR A 175 -29.30 -19.51 -11.26
N THR A 176 -29.32 -18.98 -10.04
CA THR A 176 -30.04 -19.60 -8.92
C THR A 176 -31.40 -18.95 -8.72
N ASP A 177 -32.47 -19.75 -8.76
CA ASP A 177 -33.85 -19.27 -8.64
C ASP A 177 -34.08 -18.63 -7.25
N ASN A 178 -34.69 -17.46 -7.27
CA ASN A 178 -34.54 -16.40 -6.28
C ASN A 178 -35.35 -16.64 -4.99
N SER A 179 -35.07 -17.69 -4.21
CA SER A 179 -35.33 -17.67 -2.76
C SER A 179 -34.29 -16.78 -2.06
N LEU A 180 -34.20 -15.53 -2.53
CA LEU A 180 -33.08 -14.63 -2.30
C LEU A 180 -32.93 -14.27 -0.82
N PRO A 181 -31.70 -13.88 -0.43
CA PRO A 181 -31.33 -13.54 0.94
C PRO A 181 -32.15 -12.39 1.52
N ASP A 182 -32.02 -12.20 2.83
CA ASP A 182 -32.22 -10.93 3.50
C ASP A 182 -31.90 -9.77 2.54
N LYS A 183 -32.93 -8.97 2.23
CA LYS A 183 -32.87 -7.95 1.19
C LYS A 183 -31.75 -6.95 1.44
N ASP A 184 -31.38 -6.73 2.70
CA ASP A 184 -30.35 -5.77 3.07
C ASP A 184 -28.95 -6.32 2.83
N TYR A 185 -28.68 -7.58 3.21
CA TYR A 185 -27.39 -8.21 2.94
C TYR A 185 -27.16 -8.39 1.44
N LEU A 186 -28.19 -8.82 0.70
CA LEU A 186 -28.09 -8.97 -0.76
C LEU A 186 -27.80 -7.64 -1.46
N LYS A 187 -28.52 -6.58 -1.09
CA LYS A 187 -28.32 -5.24 -1.67
C LYS A 187 -26.91 -4.73 -1.39
N ALA A 188 -26.40 -4.95 -0.17
CA ALA A 188 -25.04 -4.59 0.19
C ALA A 188 -24.00 -5.39 -0.62
N SER A 189 -24.20 -6.70 -0.73
CA SER A 189 -23.33 -7.60 -1.50
C SER A 189 -23.24 -7.23 -2.97
N LYS A 190 -24.37 -6.92 -3.63
CA LYS A 190 -24.37 -6.45 -5.03
C LYS A 190 -23.58 -5.15 -5.20
N LYS A 191 -23.73 -4.21 -4.27
CA LYS A 191 -22.96 -2.96 -4.28
C LYS A 191 -21.46 -3.21 -4.04
N PHE A 192 -21.11 -4.11 -3.13
CA PHE A 192 -19.73 -4.52 -2.86
C PHE A 192 -19.07 -5.10 -4.12
N LEU A 193 -19.71 -6.08 -4.76
CA LEU A 193 -19.23 -6.71 -5.99
C LEU A 193 -19.05 -5.70 -7.12
N LYS A 194 -19.95 -4.71 -7.25
CA LYS A 194 -19.82 -3.63 -8.23
C LYS A 194 -18.60 -2.76 -7.94
N ILE A 195 -18.44 -2.30 -6.70
CA ILE A 195 -17.31 -1.46 -6.30
C ILE A 195 -15.98 -2.16 -6.58
N ILE A 196 -15.84 -3.43 -6.16
CA ILE A 196 -14.62 -4.21 -6.42
C ILE A 196 -14.41 -4.45 -7.91
N GLY A 197 -15.45 -4.86 -8.65
CA GLY A 197 -15.31 -5.08 -10.09
C GLY A 197 -14.81 -3.84 -10.82
N THR A 198 -15.40 -2.68 -10.55
CA THR A 198 -14.95 -1.39 -11.10
C THR A 198 -13.53 -1.05 -10.66
N TYR A 199 -13.17 -1.33 -9.42
CA TYR A 199 -11.82 -1.09 -8.90
C TYR A 199 -10.76 -1.96 -9.60
N LEU A 200 -11.02 -3.26 -9.72
CA LEU A 200 -10.11 -4.22 -10.36
C LEU A 200 -9.89 -3.87 -11.85
N ILE A 201 -10.97 -3.55 -12.57
CA ILE A 201 -10.91 -3.16 -13.98
C ILE A 201 -10.19 -1.81 -14.13
N GLY A 202 -10.60 -0.80 -13.36
CA GLY A 202 -10.09 0.57 -13.49
C GLY A 202 -8.60 0.72 -13.17
N ASN A 203 -8.07 -0.15 -12.32
CA ASN A 203 -6.64 -0.17 -11.97
C ASN A 203 -5.84 -1.26 -12.74
N ASN A 204 -6.45 -1.91 -13.75
CA ASN A 204 -5.82 -2.96 -14.55
C ASN A 204 -5.24 -4.13 -13.71
N LEU A 205 -5.89 -4.48 -12.60
CA LEU A 205 -5.39 -5.48 -11.63
C LEU A 205 -5.73 -6.93 -11.99
N ILE A 206 -6.36 -7.13 -13.14
CA ILE A 206 -6.84 -8.43 -13.61
C ILE A 206 -6.62 -8.58 -15.12
N THR A 207 -6.51 -9.82 -15.59
CA THR A 207 -6.37 -10.16 -17.02
C THR A 207 -7.55 -9.67 -17.87
N GLU A 208 -7.31 -9.33 -19.14
CA GLU A 208 -8.36 -8.90 -20.09
C GLU A 208 -9.54 -9.88 -20.20
N ASP A 209 -9.26 -11.18 -20.27
CA ASP A 209 -10.29 -12.24 -20.27
C ASP A 209 -11.23 -12.15 -19.07
N LEU A 210 -10.69 -11.76 -17.91
CA LEU A 210 -11.46 -11.62 -16.68
C LEU A 210 -12.18 -10.27 -16.62
N LYS A 211 -11.61 -9.19 -17.19
CA LYS A 211 -12.31 -7.90 -17.34
C LYS A 211 -13.60 -8.10 -18.13
N GLN A 212 -13.54 -8.80 -19.25
CA GLN A 212 -14.72 -9.07 -20.09
C GLN A 212 -15.83 -9.83 -19.35
N LYS A 213 -15.47 -10.73 -18.43
CA LYS A 213 -16.41 -11.47 -17.58
C LYS A 213 -17.02 -10.65 -16.44
N LEU A 214 -16.46 -9.48 -16.15
CA LEU A 214 -16.87 -8.62 -15.05
C LEU A 214 -17.61 -7.35 -15.50
N ILE A 215 -17.61 -7.04 -16.80
CA ILE A 215 -18.39 -5.94 -17.41
C ILE A 215 -19.88 -6.24 -17.32
#